data_AF-A0A744GH14-F1
#
_entry.id   AF-A0A744GH14-F1
#
_cell.length_a   1.000
_cell.length_b   1.000
_cell.length_c   1.000
_cell.angle_alpha   90.00
_cell.angle_beta   90.00
_cell.angle_gamma   90.00
#
_symmetry.space_group_name_H-M   'P 1'
#
loop_
_entity.id
_entity.type
_entity.pdbx_description
1 polymer ?
#
loop_
_entity_poly.entity_id
_entity_poly.type
_entity_poly.pdbx_seq_one_letter_code
_entity_poly.pdbx_strand_id
1 'polypeptide(L)'
;MNKIYRLKFDRRRNELVAVSEITAGTGKEKNTGHIAGLCDVSTFRKLVGTLTPLAFLTGLIISLFPVVALANPDLPTGGQIVGGQGSISTSGNQMTIHQQTQNMATNWQSFDIGKNNTVQFVQPDSSSVALNRVTGASGSQIMGTLKANGQVFILNP
;
A
#
# COMPACT_ATOMS: atom_id res chain seq x y z
N MET A 1 30.45 10.35 62.28
CA MET A 1 30.75 10.59 60.85
C MET A 1 29.42 10.86 60.14
N ASN A 2 29.08 12.13 59.89
CA ASN A 2 27.78 12.52 59.32
C ASN A 2 27.77 12.24 57.81
N LYS A 3 26.84 11.41 57.33
CA LYS A 3 26.62 11.22 55.88
C LYS A 3 25.59 12.24 55.43
N ILE A 4 26.04 13.32 54.80
CA ILE A 4 25.14 14.32 54.20
C ILE A 4 24.80 13.82 52.79
N TYR A 5 23.55 13.40 52.61
CA TYR A 5 23.00 13.00 51.32
C TYR A 5 21.60 13.59 51.19
N ARG A 6 21.14 13.74 49.96
CA ARG A 6 19.78 14.17 49.66
C ARG A 6 19.07 13.10 48.86
N LEU A 7 17.78 12.90 49.13
CA LEU A 7 16.95 11.99 48.35
C LEU A 7 16.41 12.72 47.13
N LYS A 8 16.51 12.09 45.96
CA LYS A 8 15.93 12.58 44.72
C LYS A 8 15.06 11.49 44.10
N PHE A 9 13.88 11.89 43.64
CA PHE A 9 12.96 10.99 42.97
C PHE A 9 13.41 10.75 41.53
N ASP A 10 13.66 9.48 41.19
CA ASP A 10 13.97 9.06 39.82
C ASP A 10 12.69 8.59 39.13
N ARG A 11 12.17 9.39 38.19
CA ARG A 11 10.96 9.07 37.44
C ARG A 11 11.08 7.82 36.57
N ARG A 12 12.29 7.38 36.19
CA ARG A 12 12.45 6.15 35.40
C ARG A 12 12.27 4.89 36.24
N ARG A 13 12.67 4.94 37.51
CA ARG A 13 12.62 3.80 38.44
C ARG A 13 11.44 3.88 39.41
N ASN A 14 10.75 5.02 39.42
CA ASN A 14 9.61 5.31 40.29
C ASN A 14 9.94 5.13 41.78
N GLU A 15 11.17 5.49 42.18
CA GLU A 15 11.67 5.36 43.55
C GLU A 15 12.52 6.57 43.98
N LEU A 16 12.75 6.70 45.29
CA LEU A 16 13.63 7.72 45.87
C LEU A 16 15.05 7.17 45.98
N VAL A 17 15.99 7.82 45.28
CA VAL A 17 17.40 7.43 45.27
C VAL A 17 18.21 8.43 46.10
N ALA A 18 19.11 7.92 46.95
CA ALA A 18 20.05 8.75 47.70
C ALA A 18 21.20 9.21 46.80
N VAL A 19 21.41 10.53 46.74
CA VAL A 19 22.42 11.15 45.90
C VAL A 19 23.27 12.10 46.74
N SER A 20 24.54 12.27 46.34
CA SER A 20 25.44 13.27 46.92
C SER A 20 24.86 14.69 46.81
N GLU A 21 25.12 15.52 47.81
CA GLU A 21 24.59 16.89 47.93
C GLU A 21 25.01 17.80 46.76
N ILE A 22 26.19 17.56 46.20
CA ILE A 22 26.82 18.35 45.13
C ILE A 22 26.28 18.05 43.73
N THR A 23 25.41 17.06 43.56
CA THR A 23 24.87 16.75 42.23
C THR A 23 23.97 17.92 41.75
N ALA A 24 24.03 18.31 40.48
CA ALA A 24 23.11 19.32 39.96
C ALA A 24 21.68 18.75 39.89
N GLY A 25 20.67 19.57 40.16
CA GLY A 25 19.28 19.18 39.88
C GLY A 25 18.89 19.61 38.48
N THR A 26 18.26 18.70 37.72
CA THR A 26 17.46 19.09 36.56
C THR A 26 16.38 20.05 37.07
N GLY A 27 16.50 21.32 36.69
CA GLY A 27 15.58 22.38 37.10
C GLY A 27 14.17 22.12 36.57
N LYS A 28 13.18 22.69 37.27
CA LYS A 28 11.79 22.73 36.78
C LYS A 28 11.77 23.49 35.47
N GLU A 29 11.36 22.83 34.39
CA GLU A 29 11.18 23.44 33.08
C GLU A 29 10.14 24.57 33.20
N LYS A 30 10.58 25.80 32.94
CA LYS A 30 9.74 26.98 32.70
C LYS A 30 10.40 27.75 31.56
N ASN A 31 9.73 27.92 30.41
CA ASN A 31 9.53 29.25 29.84
C ASN A 31 8.70 29.31 28.56
N THR A 32 7.98 30.42 28.48
CA THR A 32 7.37 31.10 27.34
C THR A 32 8.42 31.69 26.39
N GLY A 33 8.16 31.71 25.06
CA GLY A 33 8.68 32.71 24.11
C GLY A 33 9.59 32.27 22.95
N HIS A 34 9.09 32.46 21.71
CA HIS A 34 9.63 32.57 20.32
C HIS A 34 11.17 32.69 20.08
N ILE A 35 11.81 32.25 18.97
CA ILE A 35 11.68 32.63 17.53
C ILE A 35 12.35 31.57 16.61
N ALA A 36 11.85 31.50 15.35
CA ALA A 36 12.35 30.93 14.08
C ALA A 36 13.67 30.13 13.98
N GLY A 37 13.63 29.02 13.22
CA GLY A 37 14.83 28.38 12.65
C GLY A 37 14.59 26.94 12.20
N LEU A 38 14.77 26.69 10.90
CA LEU A 38 14.62 25.41 10.19
C LEU A 38 15.49 24.29 10.78
N CYS A 39 14.93 23.10 11.03
CA CYS A 39 15.45 21.77 10.61
C CYS A 39 14.69 20.60 11.27
N ASP A 40 14.57 19.53 10.48
CA ASP A 40 14.41 18.13 10.87
C ASP A 40 13.14 17.62 11.57
N VAL A 41 12.32 16.97 10.73
CA VAL A 41 12.08 15.52 10.78
C VAL A 41 11.98 14.88 12.17
N SER A 42 10.77 14.35 12.38
CA SER A 42 10.43 13.17 13.18
C SER A 42 9.73 13.40 14.53
N THR A 43 8.68 12.58 14.67
CA THR A 43 8.28 11.94 15.92
C THR A 43 7.16 12.61 16.73
N PHE A 44 5.93 12.52 16.21
CA PHE A 44 4.89 11.61 16.74
C PHE A 44 4.63 11.55 18.28
N ARG A 45 4.99 12.56 19.08
CA ARG A 45 4.87 12.45 20.55
C ARG A 45 4.55 13.75 21.28
N LYS A 46 3.54 14.50 20.83
CA LYS A 46 2.92 15.57 21.64
C LYS A 46 1.43 15.68 21.34
N LEU A 47 0.63 14.69 21.75
CA LEU A 47 -0.82 14.89 21.88
C LEU A 47 -1.46 13.90 22.86
N VAL A 48 -1.03 13.94 24.13
CA VAL A 48 -1.78 13.31 25.23
C VAL A 48 -1.77 14.28 26.40
N GLY A 49 -2.87 14.99 26.61
CA GLY A 49 -3.05 15.78 27.81
C GLY A 49 -3.96 16.99 27.66
N THR A 50 -5.26 16.76 27.48
CA THR A 50 -6.36 17.42 28.23
C THR A 50 -7.67 16.76 27.81
N LEU A 51 -8.32 16.07 28.75
CA LEU A 51 -9.63 15.44 28.59
C LEU A 51 -10.71 16.53 28.54
N THR A 52 -11.34 16.72 27.39
CA THR A 52 -12.63 17.38 27.26
C THR A 52 -13.67 16.32 26.84
N PRO A 53 -14.83 16.23 27.53
CA PRO A 53 -15.80 15.18 27.28
C PRO A 53 -16.75 15.62 26.15
N LEU A 54 -16.26 15.72 24.92
CA LEU A 54 -17.13 16.00 23.76
C LEU A 54 -16.53 15.57 22.41
N ALA A 55 -15.83 14.42 22.37
CA ALA A 55 -15.28 13.89 21.12
C ALA A 55 -15.19 12.36 21.08
N PHE A 56 -16.08 11.64 21.77
CA PHE A 56 -16.26 10.20 21.57
C PHE A 56 -17.25 9.92 20.43
N LEU A 57 -16.95 10.41 19.21
CA LEU A 57 -17.65 9.97 18.00
C LEU A 57 -16.75 9.94 16.74
N THR A 58 -15.42 9.86 16.90
CA THR A 58 -14.48 9.83 15.76
C THR A 58 -13.29 8.89 15.99
N GLY A 59 -13.52 7.76 16.66
CA GLY A 59 -12.45 6.83 17.03
C GLY A 59 -12.88 5.38 17.08
N LEU A 60 -13.69 4.92 16.11
CA LEU A 60 -14.01 3.50 15.94
C LEU A 60 -14.47 3.20 14.50
N ILE A 61 -13.67 3.51 13.47
CA ILE A 61 -13.98 3.04 12.10
C ILE A 61 -12.69 2.79 11.29
N ILE A 62 -11.79 1.90 11.74
CA ILE A 62 -10.80 1.26 10.83
C ILE A 62 -10.55 -0.21 11.21
N SER A 63 -11.53 -0.90 11.79
CA SER A 63 -11.40 -2.33 12.12
C SER A 63 -12.50 -3.18 11.49
N LEU A 64 -12.94 -2.82 10.28
CA LEU A 64 -13.80 -3.68 9.47
C LEU A 64 -13.73 -3.29 7.99
N PHE A 65 -12.53 -3.24 7.41
CA PHE A 65 -12.47 -3.63 6.01
C PHE A 65 -12.42 -5.16 6.02
N PRO A 66 -13.49 -5.87 5.62
CA PRO A 66 -13.29 -7.23 5.20
C PRO A 66 -12.18 -7.14 4.14
N VAL A 67 -11.07 -7.85 4.36
CA VAL A 67 -10.26 -8.28 3.23
C VAL A 67 -11.22 -9.12 2.42
N VAL A 68 -11.86 -8.48 1.45
CA VAL A 68 -12.53 -9.17 0.38
C VAL A 68 -11.37 -9.89 -0.26
N ALA A 69 -11.21 -11.18 0.08
CA ALA A 69 -10.46 -12.08 -0.77
C ALA A 69 -11.18 -11.94 -2.10
N LEU A 70 -10.63 -11.09 -2.98
CA LEU A 70 -10.99 -11.08 -4.37
C LEU A 70 -10.76 -12.53 -4.77
N ALA A 71 -11.85 -13.28 -4.92
CA ALA A 71 -11.82 -14.55 -5.62
C ALA A 71 -10.93 -14.28 -6.83
N ASN A 72 -9.82 -15.02 -6.96
CA ASN A 72 -8.88 -14.87 -8.06
C ASN A 72 -9.73 -14.59 -9.28
N PRO A 73 -9.69 -13.36 -9.84
CA PRO A 73 -10.50 -13.08 -10.99
C PRO A 73 -10.07 -14.14 -11.98
N ASP A 74 -11.01 -14.96 -12.43
CA ASP A 74 -10.77 -15.98 -13.44
C ASP A 74 -10.53 -15.30 -14.82
N LEU A 75 -9.93 -14.10 -14.80
CA LEU A 75 -9.60 -13.20 -15.88
C LEU A 75 -8.21 -12.59 -15.57
N PRO A 76 -7.45 -12.17 -16.60
CA PRO A 76 -6.13 -11.58 -16.41
C PRO A 76 -6.14 -10.39 -15.44
N THR A 77 -5.08 -10.22 -14.65
CA THR A 77 -5.00 -9.16 -13.63
C THR A 77 -3.74 -8.31 -13.78
N GLY A 78 -3.83 -7.06 -13.33
CA GLY A 78 -2.70 -6.12 -13.37
C GLY A 78 -2.26 -5.73 -14.78
N GLY A 79 -3.20 -5.67 -15.73
CA GLY A 79 -2.93 -5.29 -17.12
C GLY A 79 -2.40 -3.86 -17.24
N GLN A 80 -1.23 -3.71 -17.84
CA GLN A 80 -0.57 -2.43 -18.10
C GLN A 80 -0.08 -2.42 -19.55
N ILE A 81 -0.63 -1.53 -20.38
CA ILE A 81 -0.18 -1.36 -21.76
C ILE A 81 1.15 -0.61 -21.74
N VAL A 82 2.21 -1.26 -22.20
CA VAL A 82 3.59 -0.74 -22.18
C VAL A 82 4.13 -0.40 -23.56
N GLY A 83 3.42 -0.77 -24.62
CA GLY A 83 3.72 -0.40 -25.99
C GLY A 83 2.48 -0.42 -26.87
N GLY A 84 2.40 0.49 -27.84
CA GLY A 84 1.18 0.69 -28.62
C GLY A 84 0.09 1.43 -27.85
N GLN A 85 -1.13 1.41 -28.37
CA GLN A 85 -2.30 2.05 -27.76
C GLN A 85 -3.49 1.10 -27.74
N GLY A 86 -4.28 1.20 -26.67
CA GLY A 86 -5.47 0.40 -26.49
C GLY A 86 -6.15 0.67 -25.15
N SER A 87 -7.19 -0.09 -24.87
CA SER A 87 -7.88 -0.09 -23.60
C SER A 87 -8.25 -1.51 -23.18
N ILE A 88 -8.36 -1.70 -21.87
CA ILE A 88 -8.76 -2.96 -21.26
C ILE A 88 -10.03 -2.65 -20.47
N SER A 89 -11.10 -3.40 -20.74
CA SER A 89 -12.35 -3.29 -20.02
C SER A 89 -12.82 -4.67 -19.59
N THR A 90 -13.60 -4.72 -18.52
CA THR A 90 -14.15 -5.97 -17.98
C THR A 90 -15.60 -5.76 -17.61
N SER A 91 -16.45 -6.69 -18.01
CA SER A 91 -17.88 -6.70 -17.73
C SER A 91 -18.31 -8.12 -17.40
N GLY A 92 -18.58 -8.39 -16.12
CA GLY A 92 -18.86 -9.74 -15.64
C GLY A 92 -17.73 -10.70 -15.96
N ASN A 93 -18.07 -11.80 -16.65
CA ASN A 93 -17.14 -12.88 -17.01
C ASN A 93 -16.38 -12.63 -18.32
N GLN A 94 -16.48 -11.43 -18.89
CA GLN A 94 -15.82 -11.06 -20.14
C GLN A 94 -14.86 -9.89 -19.94
N MET A 95 -13.60 -10.09 -20.33
CA MET A 95 -12.63 -9.04 -20.54
C MET A 95 -12.50 -8.74 -22.03
N THR A 96 -12.55 -7.46 -22.40
CA THR A 96 -12.32 -7.00 -23.76
C THR A 96 -11.09 -6.11 -23.80
N ILE A 97 -10.16 -6.44 -24.68
CA ILE A 97 -8.92 -5.72 -24.92
C ILE A 97 -9.04 -5.09 -26.30
N HIS A 98 -9.29 -3.78 -26.34
CA HIS A 98 -9.37 -3.00 -27.57
C HIS A 98 -8.00 -2.47 -27.92
N GLN A 99 -7.37 -3.06 -28.93
CA GLN A 99 -6.10 -2.61 -29.48
C GLN A 99 -6.34 -1.60 -30.61
N GLN A 100 -5.64 -0.48 -30.57
CA GLN A 100 -5.78 0.62 -31.55
C GLN A 100 -4.59 0.69 -32.52
N THR A 101 -3.42 0.16 -32.14
CA THR A 101 -2.21 0.12 -32.97
C THR A 101 -1.98 -1.23 -33.62
N GLN A 102 -1.18 -1.29 -34.68
CA GLN A 102 -0.82 -2.56 -35.33
C GLN A 102 -0.10 -3.53 -34.38
N ASN A 103 0.78 -3.01 -33.52
CA ASN A 103 1.43 -3.77 -32.48
C ASN A 103 1.09 -3.18 -31.12
N MET A 104 0.74 -4.03 -30.16
CA MET A 104 0.52 -3.63 -28.78
C MET A 104 1.19 -4.62 -27.83
N ALA A 105 1.81 -4.12 -26.78
CA ALA A 105 2.44 -4.92 -25.74
C ALA A 105 1.82 -4.59 -24.39
N THR A 106 1.41 -5.60 -23.66
CA THR A 106 0.77 -5.49 -22.36
C THR A 106 1.48 -6.37 -21.35
N ASN A 107 1.91 -5.79 -20.24
CA ASN A 107 2.38 -6.53 -19.08
C ASN A 107 1.19 -6.90 -18.21
N TRP A 108 1.22 -8.10 -17.65
CA TRP A 108 0.21 -8.64 -16.75
C TRP A 108 0.87 -9.16 -15.48
N GLN A 109 0.18 -9.00 -14.34
CA GLN A 109 0.57 -9.63 -13.10
C GLN A 109 0.25 -11.13 -13.14
N SER A 110 -0.94 -11.47 -13.64
CA SER A 110 -1.32 -12.84 -14.00
C SER A 110 -2.13 -12.83 -15.29
N PHE A 111 -2.03 -13.90 -16.07
CA PHE A 111 -2.85 -14.09 -17.27
C PHE A 111 -3.51 -15.46 -17.19
N ASP A 112 -4.68 -15.47 -16.56
CA ASP A 112 -5.51 -16.64 -16.36
C ASP A 112 -6.90 -16.38 -16.96
N ILE A 113 -7.51 -17.42 -17.51
CA ILE A 113 -8.87 -17.38 -18.02
C ILE A 113 -9.56 -18.62 -17.45
N GLY A 114 -10.29 -18.48 -16.35
CA GLY A 114 -11.00 -19.59 -15.72
C GLY A 114 -12.20 -20.04 -16.55
N LYS A 115 -12.78 -21.18 -16.16
CA LYS A 115 -13.90 -21.80 -16.87
C LYS A 115 -15.09 -20.84 -16.95
N ASN A 116 -15.72 -20.74 -18.12
CA ASN A 116 -16.83 -19.82 -18.44
C ASN A 116 -16.46 -18.33 -18.54
N ASN A 117 -15.17 -17.97 -18.46
CA ASN A 117 -14.71 -16.61 -18.72
C ASN A 117 -14.21 -16.47 -20.16
N THR A 118 -14.29 -15.25 -20.69
CA THR A 118 -13.81 -14.93 -22.03
C THR A 118 -12.90 -13.71 -22.03
N VAL A 119 -11.75 -13.81 -22.67
CA VAL A 119 -10.91 -12.66 -23.04
C VAL A 119 -11.02 -12.47 -24.55
N GLN A 120 -11.48 -11.30 -24.98
CA GLN A 120 -11.61 -10.93 -26.38
C GLN A 120 -10.63 -9.82 -26.73
N PHE A 121 -9.74 -10.07 -27.68
CA PHE A 121 -8.94 -9.04 -28.33
C PHE A 121 -9.69 -8.50 -29.55
N VAL A 122 -9.92 -7.20 -29.58
CA VAL A 122 -10.45 -6.46 -30.74
C VAL A 122 -9.30 -5.64 -31.29
N GLN A 123 -8.73 -6.10 -32.40
CA GLN A 123 -7.53 -5.55 -33.02
C GLN A 123 -7.88 -4.86 -34.36
N PRO A 124 -7.04 -3.95 -34.87
CA PRO A 124 -7.33 -3.22 -36.11
C PRO A 124 -7.64 -4.13 -37.31
N ASP A 125 -6.84 -5.19 -37.50
CA ASP A 125 -7.03 -6.19 -38.55
C ASP A 125 -6.40 -7.54 -38.17
N SER A 126 -6.44 -8.50 -39.08
CA SER A 126 -5.91 -9.86 -38.86
C SER A 126 -4.39 -9.96 -38.83
N SER A 127 -3.69 -8.93 -39.32
CA SER A 127 -2.23 -8.86 -39.29
C SER A 127 -1.69 -8.21 -38.02
N SER A 128 -2.54 -7.52 -37.25
CA SER A 128 -2.18 -6.90 -35.98
C SER A 128 -1.74 -7.92 -34.92
N VAL A 129 -0.79 -7.51 -34.07
CA VAL A 129 -0.15 -8.35 -33.05
C VAL A 129 -0.36 -7.78 -31.65
N ALA A 130 -0.82 -8.62 -30.73
CA ALA A 130 -0.89 -8.35 -29.29
C ALA A 130 0.11 -9.24 -28.54
N LEU A 131 1.12 -8.64 -27.91
CA LEU A 131 2.06 -9.34 -27.03
C LEU A 131 1.62 -9.17 -25.58
N ASN A 132 1.37 -10.28 -24.89
CA ASN A 132 0.99 -10.32 -23.48
C ASN A 132 2.11 -10.96 -22.69
N ARG A 133 2.77 -10.20 -21.83
CA ARG A 133 3.86 -10.69 -20.98
C ARG A 133 3.41 -10.82 -19.53
N VAL A 134 3.48 -12.02 -18.98
CA VAL A 134 3.24 -12.28 -17.56
C VAL A 134 4.51 -11.98 -16.79
N THR A 135 4.37 -11.19 -15.72
CA THR A 135 5.48 -10.76 -14.85
C THR A 135 5.39 -11.34 -13.45
N GLY A 136 4.25 -11.92 -13.08
CA GLY A 136 4.10 -12.66 -11.83
C GLY A 136 4.72 -14.06 -11.89
N ALA A 137 4.82 -14.70 -10.72
CA ALA A 137 5.46 -16.00 -10.55
C ALA A 137 4.57 -17.21 -10.88
N SER A 138 3.29 -16.97 -11.24
CA SER A 138 2.32 -18.04 -11.50
C SER A 138 2.26 -18.38 -12.98
N GLY A 139 2.23 -19.68 -13.29
CA GLY A 139 1.94 -20.16 -14.64
C GLY A 139 0.55 -19.76 -15.12
N SER A 140 0.38 -19.57 -16.42
CA SER A 140 -0.90 -19.17 -17.03
C SER A 140 -1.84 -20.36 -17.17
N GLN A 141 -3.08 -20.22 -16.68
CA GLN A 141 -4.14 -21.22 -16.83
C GLN A 141 -5.25 -20.69 -17.74
N ILE A 142 -5.42 -21.31 -18.91
CA ILE A 142 -6.48 -20.96 -19.86
C ILE A 142 -7.48 -22.12 -19.92
N MET A 143 -8.49 -22.03 -19.06
CA MET A 143 -9.61 -22.98 -18.96
C MET A 143 -10.90 -22.46 -19.61
N GLY A 144 -10.96 -21.15 -19.87
CA GLY A 144 -12.06 -20.47 -20.55
C GLY A 144 -11.77 -20.24 -22.03
N THR A 145 -12.23 -19.10 -22.54
CA THR A 145 -12.17 -18.78 -23.97
C THR A 145 -11.27 -17.56 -24.23
N LEU A 146 -10.31 -17.71 -25.13
CA LEU A 146 -9.52 -16.61 -25.71
C LEU A 146 -9.97 -16.39 -27.15
N LYS A 147 -10.40 -15.18 -27.50
CA LYS A 147 -10.80 -14.80 -28.86
C LYS A 147 -9.98 -13.62 -29.35
N ALA A 148 -9.65 -13.61 -30.63
CA ALA A 148 -8.94 -12.52 -31.29
C ALA A 148 -9.28 -12.52 -32.79
N ASN A 149 -9.32 -11.34 -33.41
CA ASN A 149 -9.39 -11.23 -34.86
C ASN A 149 -8.02 -11.16 -35.55
N GLY A 150 -6.95 -10.85 -34.79
CA GLY A 150 -5.56 -10.90 -35.23
C GLY A 150 -4.72 -11.89 -34.43
N GLN A 151 -3.44 -11.57 -34.24
CA GLN A 151 -2.47 -12.46 -33.60
C GLN A 151 -2.29 -12.09 -32.13
N VAL A 152 -2.25 -13.12 -31.26
CA VAL A 152 -2.05 -12.97 -29.82
C VAL A 152 -0.92 -13.88 -29.38
N PHE A 153 0.09 -13.31 -28.73
CA PHE A 153 1.19 -14.03 -28.12
C PHE A 153 1.11 -13.88 -26.60
N ILE A 154 1.30 -14.98 -25.88
CA ILE A 154 1.37 -15.01 -24.42
C ILE A 154 2.75 -15.51 -24.03
N LEU A 155 3.51 -14.67 -23.34
CA LEU A 155 4.84 -14.97 -22.82
C LEU A 155 4.75 -15.09 -21.30
N ASN A 156 5.01 -16.27 -20.78
CA ASN A 156 5.13 -16.53 -19.35
C ASN A 156 6.48 -17.24 -19.10
N PRO A 157 7.46 -16.57 -18.48
CA PRO A 157 8.81 -17.11 -18.24
C PRO A 157 8.88 -18.21 -17.18
#